data_AF-A0A7W0ZXL3-F1
#
_entry.id   AF-A0A7W0ZXL3-F1
#
_cell.length_a   1.000
_cell.length_b   1.000
_cell.length_c   1.000
_cell.angle_alpha   90.00
_cell.angle_beta   90.00
_cell.angle_gamma   90.00
#
_symmetry.space_group_name_H-M   'P 1'
#
loop_
_entity.id
_entity.type
_entity.pdbx_description
1 polymer ?
#
loop_
_entity_poly.entity_id
_entity_poly.type
_entity_poly.pdbx_seq_one_letter_code
_entity_poly.pdbx_strand_id
1 'polypeptide(L)'
;MRALMMLGALLSASCLRDTSFKCSTNAECGTGGTCELDVSFCSVADSACPSGARFGASAGSYANQCVGDGGSTDAGTDSSGGSDAPVDAVIVGCPAGYVTIPGGQGTHLYRLINLSENWQTQRAFCTSTTSSAYLAVPDDLAELNAIATLSAASQSWIGISDMATENTFLTVKNTPQTFLPWDTGQPDDAGPGEDCVAIQTSASKFRDERCGNKLRAVCECEP
;
A
#
# COMPACT_ATOMS: atom_id res chain seq x y z
N MET A 1 -9.52 51.41 46.44
CA MET A 1 -8.79 50.13 46.51
C MET A 1 -9.74 49.01 46.15
N ARG A 2 -9.26 48.03 45.35
CA ARG A 2 -9.92 46.77 44.90
C ARG A 2 -10.88 46.93 43.72
N ALA A 3 -10.90 46.09 42.70
CA ALA A 3 -9.91 45.29 41.98
C ALA A 3 -10.72 44.70 40.81
N LEU A 4 -10.15 44.78 39.61
CA LEU A 4 -10.63 44.22 38.36
C LEU A 4 -10.66 42.68 38.44
N MET A 5 -11.73 42.01 38.02
CA MET A 5 -11.69 40.59 37.62
C MET A 5 -12.60 40.36 36.42
N MET A 6 -12.01 40.43 35.22
CA MET A 6 -12.58 39.86 34.01
C MET A 6 -12.46 38.33 34.10
N LEU A 7 -13.59 37.63 34.04
CA LEU A 7 -13.61 36.18 33.95
C LEU A 7 -13.56 35.78 32.46
N GLY A 8 -12.34 35.75 31.91
CA GLY A 8 -12.06 35.13 30.62
C GLY A 8 -11.98 33.61 30.79
N ALA A 9 -12.98 32.88 30.30
CA ALA A 9 -12.90 31.44 30.19
C ALA A 9 -11.96 31.09 29.03
N LEU A 10 -10.68 30.89 29.35
CA LEU A 10 -9.66 30.36 28.47
C LEU A 10 -10.05 28.93 28.07
N LEU A 11 -10.33 28.72 26.79
CA LEU A 11 -10.28 27.40 26.15
C LEU A 11 -8.87 26.84 26.37
N SER A 12 -8.70 25.93 27.32
CA SER A 12 -7.51 25.10 27.41
C SER A 12 -7.53 24.11 26.24
N ALA A 13 -7.09 24.58 25.07
CA ALA A 13 -6.53 23.70 24.07
C ALA A 13 -5.23 23.15 24.67
N SER A 14 -5.35 22.05 25.40
CA SER A 14 -4.20 21.24 25.79
C SER A 14 -3.63 20.67 24.50
N CYS A 15 -2.68 21.37 23.90
CA CYS A 15 -1.78 20.75 22.93
C CYS A 15 -1.03 19.66 23.69
N LEU A 16 -1.41 18.40 23.49
CA LEU A 16 -0.52 17.28 23.75
C LEU A 16 0.64 17.44 22.77
N ARG A 17 1.63 18.25 23.13
CA ARG A 17 2.91 18.27 22.46
C ARG A 17 3.56 16.95 22.82
N ASP A 18 3.51 16.02 21.89
CA ASP A 18 4.34 14.83 21.93
C ASP A 18 5.79 15.33 21.83
N THR A 19 6.46 15.53 22.97
CA THR A 19 7.82 16.09 23.05
C THR A 19 8.89 15.05 22.71
N SER A 20 8.56 14.08 21.87
CA SER A 20 9.50 13.06 21.46
C SER A 20 10.38 13.64 20.34
N PHE A 21 11.67 13.81 20.65
CA PHE A 21 12.63 14.42 19.73
C PHE A 21 12.80 13.53 18.51
N LYS A 22 12.53 14.09 17.33
CA LYS A 22 12.69 13.41 16.04
C LYS A 22 14.00 13.80 15.39
N CYS A 23 14.87 12.83 15.14
CA CYS A 23 16.11 13.05 14.41
C CYS A 23 15.90 12.90 12.91
N SER A 24 16.65 13.65 12.12
CA SER A 24 16.79 13.53 10.67
C SER A 24 18.19 13.08 10.26
N THR A 25 19.19 13.24 11.14
CA THR A 25 20.59 12.84 10.91
C THR A 25 21.25 12.31 12.18
N ASN A 26 22.31 11.51 12.04
CA ASN A 26 23.06 10.96 13.18
C ASN A 26 23.70 12.07 14.05
N ALA A 27 23.99 13.23 13.48
CA ALA A 27 24.56 14.37 14.20
C ALA A 27 23.63 14.89 15.32
N GLU A 28 22.34 14.65 15.18
CA GLU A 28 21.31 15.08 16.12
C GLU A 28 21.14 14.12 17.30
N CYS A 29 21.76 12.94 17.26
CA CYS A 29 21.67 11.90 18.27
C CYS A 29 22.81 11.90 19.30
N GLY A 30 23.64 12.94 19.30
CA GLY A 30 24.76 13.07 20.22
C GLY A 30 25.92 12.10 19.93
N THR A 31 26.88 12.01 20.84
CA THR A 31 28.11 11.24 20.60
C THR A 31 27.81 9.74 20.67
N GLY A 32 27.97 9.03 19.54
CA GLY A 32 27.73 7.58 19.45
C GLY A 32 26.27 7.19 19.26
N GLY A 33 25.39 8.16 18.99
CA GLY A 33 24.00 7.91 18.64
C GLY A 33 23.80 7.77 17.12
N THR A 34 22.89 6.88 16.74
CA THR A 34 22.45 6.68 15.36
C THR A 34 21.01 7.12 15.22
N CYS A 35 20.67 7.80 14.13
CA CYS A 35 19.28 8.14 13.84
C CYS A 35 18.63 7.00 13.07
N GLU A 36 17.66 6.34 13.69
CA GLU A 36 16.85 5.31 13.03
C GLU A 36 15.80 6.00 12.18
N LEU A 37 16.09 6.18 10.89
CA LEU A 37 15.27 6.99 9.96
C LEU A 37 13.83 6.46 9.84
N ASP A 38 13.62 5.15 9.99
CA ASP A 38 12.31 4.49 9.89
C ASP A 38 11.32 4.97 10.95
N VAL A 39 11.81 5.29 12.16
CA VAL A 39 10.99 5.82 13.27
C VAL A 39 11.37 7.25 13.65
N SER A 40 12.39 7.80 12.99
CA SER A 40 13.00 9.11 13.22
C SER A 40 13.39 9.31 14.69
N PHE A 41 13.92 8.27 15.35
CA PHE A 41 14.34 8.33 16.75
C PHE A 41 15.81 7.93 16.92
N CYS A 42 16.46 8.52 17.92
CA CYS A 42 17.85 8.21 18.23
C CYS A 42 17.99 6.90 19.00
N SER A 43 18.89 6.05 18.51
CA SER A 43 19.38 4.86 19.20
C SER A 43 20.83 5.07 19.64
N VAL A 44 21.27 4.32 20.64
CA VAL A 44 22.65 4.26 21.10
C VAL A 44 23.09 2.81 21.18
N ALA A 45 24.39 2.56 21.00
CA ALA A 45 24.95 1.22 21.09
C ALA A 45 24.69 0.62 22.49
N ASP A 46 24.08 -0.56 22.52
CA ASP A 46 23.78 -1.32 23.72
C ASP A 46 23.97 -2.82 23.45
N SER A 47 24.99 -3.41 24.07
CA SER A 47 25.30 -4.84 23.95
C SER A 47 24.27 -5.75 24.61
N ALA A 48 23.35 -5.21 25.42
CA ALA A 48 22.23 -5.96 25.96
C ALA A 48 21.10 -6.17 24.93
N CYS A 49 21.13 -5.45 23.80
CA CYS A 49 20.19 -5.65 22.70
C CYS A 49 20.76 -6.64 21.67
N PRO A 50 19.95 -7.60 21.17
CA PRO A 50 20.38 -8.50 20.10
C PRO A 50 20.83 -7.76 18.84
N SER A 51 20.22 -6.61 18.55
CA SER A 51 20.58 -5.69 17.46
C SER A 51 21.80 -4.81 17.76
N GLY A 52 22.32 -4.83 18.99
CA GLY A 52 23.43 -3.99 19.42
C GLY A 52 23.07 -2.53 19.67
N ALA A 53 21.79 -2.14 19.58
CA ALA A 53 21.34 -0.76 19.80
C ALA A 53 19.99 -0.67 20.52
N ARG A 54 19.83 0.37 21.35
CA ARG A 54 18.60 0.67 22.09
C ARG A 54 18.15 2.11 21.85
N PHE A 55 16.86 2.34 21.71
CA PHE A 55 16.27 3.67 21.65
C PHE A 55 16.44 4.44 22.97
N GLY A 56 16.82 5.71 22.86
CA GLY A 56 16.94 6.59 24.03
C GLY A 56 15.61 6.84 24.74
N ALA A 57 15.67 7.30 25.99
CA ALA A 57 14.48 7.58 26.80
C ALA A 57 13.53 8.64 26.18
N SER A 58 14.02 9.44 25.25
CA SER A 58 13.26 10.47 24.53
C SER A 58 12.48 9.94 23.32
N ALA A 59 12.59 8.65 23.00
CA ALA A 59 11.99 8.02 21.82
C ALA A 59 10.50 7.65 21.97
N GLY A 60 9.75 8.38 22.80
CA GLY A 60 8.32 8.17 23.01
C GLY A 60 7.97 6.73 23.38
N SER A 61 7.08 6.10 22.60
CA SER A 61 6.64 4.71 22.78
C SER A 61 7.75 3.67 22.58
N TYR A 62 8.86 4.04 21.95
CA TYR A 62 10.02 3.17 21.73
C TYR A 62 11.10 3.37 22.81
N ALA A 63 10.87 4.23 23.80
CA ALA A 63 11.85 4.51 24.84
C ALA A 63 12.34 3.22 25.54
N ASN A 64 13.66 3.05 25.57
CA ASN A 64 14.36 1.90 26.14
C ASN A 64 14.05 0.55 25.47
N GLN A 65 13.48 0.54 24.27
CA GLN A 65 13.31 -0.69 23.48
C GLN A 65 14.54 -0.93 22.61
N CYS A 66 14.87 -2.20 22.37
CA CYS A 66 15.92 -2.55 21.44
C CYS A 66 15.48 -2.23 20.01
N VAL A 67 16.41 -1.71 19.20
CA VAL A 67 16.12 -1.41 17.81
C VAL A 67 15.82 -2.72 17.08
N GLY A 68 14.72 -2.80 16.33
CA GLY A 68 14.30 -4.01 15.61
C GLY A 68 13.47 -5.01 16.43
N ASP A 69 13.44 -4.88 17.76
CA ASP A 69 12.52 -5.65 18.62
C ASP A 69 11.23 -4.84 18.77
N GLY A 70 10.37 -4.87 17.74
CA GLY A 70 9.05 -4.24 17.81
C GLY A 70 8.34 -4.62 19.11
N GLY A 71 8.06 -3.62 19.95
CA GLY A 71 7.50 -3.79 21.30
C GLY A 71 6.35 -4.80 21.38
N SER A 72 6.50 -5.73 22.33
CA SER A 72 5.71 -6.92 22.60
C SER A 72 4.24 -6.72 22.99
N THR A 73 3.38 -7.65 22.53
CA THR A 73 2.45 -8.51 23.32
C THR A 73 1.92 -9.57 22.34
N ASP A 74 1.85 -10.89 22.57
CA ASP A 74 1.95 -11.76 23.74
C ASP A 74 2.30 -13.18 23.23
N ALA A 75 2.99 -13.98 24.05
CA ALA A 75 3.52 -15.29 23.71
C ALA A 75 2.48 -16.41 23.86
N GLY A 76 2.51 -17.37 22.94
CA GLY A 76 1.88 -18.68 23.08
C GLY A 76 2.61 -19.72 22.22
N THR A 77 3.51 -20.47 22.85
CA THR A 77 4.10 -21.80 22.51
C THR A 77 3.21 -22.66 21.60
N ASP A 78 3.69 -23.47 20.64
CA ASP A 78 4.83 -24.40 20.69
C ASP A 78 5.27 -24.96 19.30
N SER A 79 6.46 -25.59 19.31
CA SER A 79 6.82 -26.74 18.48
C SER A 79 7.18 -26.57 16.99
N SER A 80 8.49 -26.65 16.78
CA SER A 80 9.21 -27.44 15.75
C SER A 80 9.19 -27.00 14.27
N GLY A 81 10.37 -26.55 13.83
CA GLY A 81 11.05 -27.14 12.69
C GLY A 81 10.42 -26.94 11.32
N GLY A 82 10.75 -25.82 10.69
CA GLY A 82 10.56 -25.61 9.26
C GLY A 82 11.53 -24.56 8.76
N SER A 83 12.60 -25.04 8.12
CA SER A 83 13.46 -24.37 7.14
C SER A 83 13.46 -22.84 7.09
N ASP A 84 14.65 -22.27 7.25
CA ASP A 84 15.07 -20.93 6.85
C ASP A 84 14.32 -20.41 5.60
N ALA A 85 13.17 -19.78 5.83
CA ALA A 85 12.60 -18.85 4.88
C ALA A 85 13.32 -17.52 5.18
N PRO A 86 13.87 -16.83 4.16
CA PRO A 86 14.36 -15.48 4.38
C PRO A 86 13.18 -14.68 4.92
N VAL A 87 13.41 -14.00 6.05
CA VAL A 87 12.49 -12.99 6.59
C VAL A 87 12.07 -12.14 5.40
N ASP A 88 10.76 -12.20 5.11
CA ASP A 88 10.09 -11.54 4.00
C ASP A 88 10.62 -10.11 3.93
N ALA A 89 11.46 -9.86 2.92
CA ALA A 89 11.99 -8.53 2.71
C ALA A 89 10.76 -7.67 2.52
N VAL A 90 10.48 -6.76 3.47
CA VAL A 90 9.56 -5.67 3.23
C VAL A 90 10.10 -5.00 1.99
N ILE A 91 9.48 -5.28 0.84
CA ILE A 91 9.80 -4.63 -0.41
C ILE A 91 9.42 -3.18 -0.16
N VAL A 92 10.44 -2.38 0.15
CA VAL A 92 10.34 -0.96 0.50
C VAL A 92 9.53 -0.29 -0.61
N GLY A 93 8.35 0.26 -0.28
CA GLY A 93 7.47 0.95 -1.24
C GLY A 93 6.03 0.41 -1.27
N CYS A 94 5.83 -0.89 -1.01
CA CYS A 94 4.50 -1.52 -1.06
C CYS A 94 4.02 -2.04 0.30
N PRO A 95 2.76 -1.77 0.71
CA PRO A 95 2.21 -2.27 1.96
C PRO A 95 2.12 -3.80 2.02
N ALA A 96 1.93 -4.33 3.23
CA ALA A 96 1.70 -5.76 3.44
C ALA A 96 0.49 -6.29 2.62
N GLY A 97 0.61 -7.53 2.15
CA GLY A 97 -0.42 -8.21 1.36
C GLY A 97 -0.28 -8.06 -0.16
N TYR A 98 0.72 -7.31 -0.63
CA TYR A 98 1.18 -7.31 -2.01
C TYR A 98 2.18 -8.45 -2.23
N VAL A 99 2.06 -9.17 -3.34
CA VAL A 99 2.86 -10.36 -3.66
C VAL A 99 3.38 -10.32 -5.10
N THR A 100 4.51 -10.97 -5.37
CA THR A 100 4.98 -11.21 -6.74
C THR A 100 4.13 -12.27 -7.42
N ILE A 101 3.88 -12.12 -8.73
CA ILE A 101 3.17 -13.13 -9.53
C ILE A 101 4.09 -13.70 -10.64
N PRO A 102 3.98 -14.99 -11.02
CA PRO A 102 4.77 -15.60 -12.08
C PRO A 102 4.37 -15.06 -13.46
N GLY A 103 4.88 -13.87 -13.81
CA GLY A 103 4.50 -13.12 -15.01
C GLY A 103 4.34 -11.62 -14.78
N GLY A 104 4.48 -11.13 -13.54
CA GLY A 104 4.46 -9.69 -13.26
C GLY A 104 5.69 -8.98 -13.80
N GLN A 105 5.58 -7.66 -14.00
CA GLN A 105 6.67 -6.84 -14.52
C GLN A 105 7.73 -6.58 -13.44
N GLY A 106 8.97 -7.00 -13.69
CA GLY A 106 10.13 -6.64 -12.88
C GLY A 106 9.95 -6.88 -11.38
N THR A 107 9.93 -5.78 -10.60
CA THR A 107 9.76 -5.79 -9.13
C THR A 107 8.35 -5.43 -8.69
N HIS A 108 7.38 -5.32 -9.61
CA HIS A 108 6.02 -4.92 -9.28
C HIS A 108 5.36 -6.00 -8.42
N LEU A 109 4.52 -5.55 -7.51
CA LEU A 109 3.77 -6.42 -6.61
C LEU A 109 2.27 -6.24 -6.82
N TYR A 110 1.51 -7.28 -6.54
CA TYR A 110 0.08 -7.34 -6.85
C TYR A 110 -0.71 -7.77 -5.63
N ARG A 111 -1.92 -7.24 -5.49
CA ARG A 111 -2.83 -7.59 -4.39
C ARG A 111 -4.26 -7.71 -4.88
N LEU A 112 -4.88 -8.84 -4.56
CA LEU A 112 -6.29 -9.05 -4.78
C LEU A 112 -7.15 -8.33 -3.75
N ILE A 113 -8.14 -7.58 -4.22
CA ILE A 113 -9.18 -6.97 -3.41
C ILE A 113 -10.40 -7.89 -3.42
N ASN A 114 -10.68 -8.51 -2.26
CA ASN A 114 -11.76 -9.48 -2.12
C ASN A 114 -13.16 -8.86 -2.07
N LEU A 115 -13.26 -7.54 -1.88
CA LEU A 115 -14.53 -6.82 -1.89
C LEU A 115 -14.93 -6.49 -3.34
N SER A 116 -16.21 -6.66 -3.67
CA SER A 116 -16.77 -6.28 -4.97
C SER A 116 -17.37 -4.88 -4.89
N GLU A 117 -16.79 -3.93 -5.61
CA GLU A 117 -17.22 -2.54 -5.66
C GLU A 117 -17.13 -1.97 -7.09
N ASN A 118 -17.66 -0.77 -7.30
CA ASN A 118 -17.53 -0.05 -8.57
C ASN A 118 -16.08 0.34 -8.87
N TRP A 119 -15.78 0.59 -10.14
CA TRP A 119 -14.42 0.83 -10.61
C TRP A 119 -13.74 2.02 -9.91
N GLN A 120 -14.48 3.13 -9.70
CA GLN A 120 -13.96 4.32 -9.05
C GLN A 120 -13.60 4.06 -7.58
N THR A 121 -14.43 3.31 -6.85
CA THR A 121 -14.15 2.91 -5.47
C THR A 121 -12.90 2.02 -5.41
N GLN A 122 -12.75 1.08 -6.34
CA GLN A 122 -11.58 0.18 -6.36
C GLN A 122 -10.30 0.91 -6.72
N ARG A 123 -10.36 1.86 -7.68
CA ARG A 123 -9.26 2.76 -8.01
C ARG A 123 -8.82 3.55 -6.77
N ALA A 124 -9.78 4.18 -6.09
CA ALA A 124 -9.50 4.94 -4.87
C ALA A 124 -8.88 4.05 -3.79
N PHE A 125 -9.38 2.83 -3.62
CA PHE A 125 -8.85 1.85 -2.68
C PHE A 125 -7.36 1.58 -2.93
N CYS A 126 -6.97 1.20 -4.15
CA CYS A 126 -5.57 0.92 -4.47
C CYS A 126 -4.67 2.13 -4.18
N THR A 127 -5.07 3.33 -4.62
CA THR A 127 -4.30 4.57 -4.41
C THR A 127 -4.26 5.04 -2.96
N SER A 128 -5.18 4.58 -2.11
CA SER A 128 -5.18 4.91 -0.68
C SER A 128 -4.16 4.10 0.12
N THR A 129 -3.64 3.00 -0.44
CA THR A 129 -2.69 2.13 0.25
C THR A 129 -1.27 2.71 0.24
N THR A 130 -0.85 3.30 -0.87
CA THR A 130 0.41 4.03 -1.05
C THR A 130 0.33 4.84 -2.34
N SER A 131 1.18 5.87 -2.49
CA SER A 131 1.26 6.67 -3.72
C SER A 131 1.71 5.88 -4.95
N SER A 132 2.41 4.75 -4.74
CA SER A 132 2.92 3.90 -5.82
C SER A 132 1.97 2.75 -6.17
N ALA A 133 0.77 2.72 -5.61
CA ALA A 133 -0.22 1.68 -5.85
C ALA A 133 -1.41 2.19 -6.66
N TYR A 134 -1.87 1.36 -7.58
CA TYR A 134 -2.98 1.67 -8.49
C TYR A 134 -3.67 0.37 -8.93
N LEU A 135 -4.79 0.46 -9.65
CA LEU A 135 -5.43 -0.73 -10.22
C LEU A 135 -4.50 -1.34 -11.28
N ALA A 136 -4.29 -2.66 -11.24
CA ALA A 136 -3.30 -3.33 -12.07
C ALA A 136 -3.48 -3.04 -13.57
N VAL A 137 -2.38 -2.80 -14.27
CA VAL A 137 -2.35 -2.48 -15.69
C VAL A 137 -1.50 -3.54 -16.39
N PRO A 138 -2.10 -4.61 -16.92
CA PRO A 138 -1.33 -5.61 -17.63
C PRO A 138 -0.69 -5.02 -18.89
N ASP A 139 0.62 -5.20 -19.04
CA ASP A 139 1.40 -4.74 -20.20
C ASP A 139 1.58 -5.84 -21.26
N ASP A 140 1.45 -7.11 -20.86
CA ASP A 140 1.54 -8.25 -21.76
C ASP A 140 0.64 -9.43 -21.35
N LEU A 141 0.67 -10.49 -22.17
CA LEU A 141 -0.16 -11.68 -21.97
C LEU A 141 0.28 -12.52 -20.75
N ALA A 142 1.58 -12.56 -20.43
CA ALA A 142 2.07 -13.31 -19.29
C ALA A 142 1.58 -12.68 -17.99
N GLU A 143 1.68 -11.35 -17.90
CA GLU A 143 1.16 -10.58 -16.77
C GLU A 143 -0.35 -10.70 -16.65
N LEU A 144 -1.10 -10.56 -17.76
CA LEU A 144 -2.55 -10.73 -17.77
C LEU A 144 -2.98 -12.10 -17.23
N ASN A 145 -2.32 -13.18 -17.67
CA ASN A 145 -2.60 -14.52 -17.18
C ASN A 145 -2.31 -14.65 -15.67
N ALA A 146 -1.24 -14.04 -15.20
CA ALA A 146 -0.85 -14.05 -13.79
C ALA A 146 -1.86 -13.27 -12.93
N ILE A 147 -2.30 -12.10 -13.38
CA ILE A 147 -3.36 -11.30 -12.75
C ILE A 147 -4.70 -12.07 -12.74
N ALA A 148 -5.07 -12.71 -13.85
CA ALA A 148 -6.28 -13.53 -13.95
C ALA A 148 -6.26 -14.70 -12.96
N THR A 149 -5.10 -15.35 -12.80
CA THR A 149 -4.90 -16.43 -11.82
C THR A 149 -5.01 -15.91 -10.39
N LEU A 150 -4.40 -14.76 -10.09
CA LEU A 150 -4.48 -14.14 -8.76
C LEU A 150 -5.91 -13.72 -8.41
N SER A 151 -6.66 -13.18 -9.37
CA SER A 151 -8.03 -12.71 -9.19
C SER A 151 -8.97 -13.81 -8.67
N ALA A 152 -8.88 -15.01 -9.23
CA ALA A 152 -9.74 -16.15 -8.92
C ALA A 152 -11.26 -15.83 -8.94
N ALA A 153 -11.65 -14.71 -9.54
CA ALA A 153 -13.03 -14.30 -9.81
C ALA A 153 -13.37 -14.59 -11.28
N SER A 154 -14.64 -14.58 -11.67
CA SER A 154 -15.01 -14.63 -13.10
C SER A 154 -14.55 -13.40 -13.87
N GLN A 155 -14.67 -12.24 -13.23
CA GLN A 155 -14.21 -10.95 -13.73
C GLN A 155 -13.60 -10.12 -12.61
N SER A 156 -12.66 -9.25 -12.99
CA SER A 156 -12.06 -8.30 -12.07
C SER A 156 -11.66 -7.01 -12.76
N TRP A 157 -11.84 -5.88 -12.07
CA TRP A 157 -11.42 -4.57 -12.53
C TRP A 157 -9.90 -4.47 -12.68
N ILE A 158 -9.49 -3.75 -13.73
CA ILE A 158 -8.12 -3.33 -13.98
C ILE A 158 -8.04 -1.83 -14.23
N GLY A 159 -6.83 -1.28 -14.22
CA GLY A 159 -6.57 0.14 -14.25
C GLY A 159 -6.62 0.75 -15.64
N ILE A 160 -7.63 0.39 -16.45
CA ILE A 160 -7.81 0.91 -17.81
C ILE A 160 -9.25 1.41 -17.95
N SER A 161 -9.42 2.57 -18.57
CA SER A 161 -10.71 3.20 -18.84
C SER A 161 -10.60 4.17 -20.02
N ASP A 162 -11.70 4.42 -20.72
CA ASP A 162 -11.82 5.45 -21.76
C ASP A 162 -12.83 6.57 -21.38
N MET A 163 -13.19 6.67 -20.10
CA MET A 163 -14.07 7.72 -19.53
C MET A 163 -13.72 9.16 -19.94
N ALA A 164 -12.46 9.42 -20.28
CA ALA A 164 -12.00 10.74 -20.70
C ALA A 164 -12.36 11.05 -22.17
N THR A 165 -12.21 10.05 -23.04
CA THR A 165 -12.44 10.15 -24.47
C THR A 165 -12.82 8.76 -24.99
N GLU A 166 -14.07 8.63 -25.42
CA GLU A 166 -14.64 7.42 -26.02
C GLU A 166 -13.70 6.79 -27.07
N ASN A 167 -13.55 5.46 -27.04
CA ASN A 167 -12.60 4.69 -27.87
C ASN A 167 -11.11 5.01 -27.65
N THR A 168 -10.74 5.76 -26.60
CA THR A 168 -9.34 6.05 -26.24
C THR A 168 -9.05 5.54 -24.83
N PHE A 169 -8.55 4.31 -24.76
CA PHE A 169 -8.24 3.65 -23.48
C PHE A 169 -6.96 4.20 -22.86
N LEU A 170 -7.12 4.79 -21.68
CA LEU A 170 -6.05 5.29 -20.83
C LEU A 170 -5.90 4.41 -19.60
N THR A 171 -4.66 4.26 -19.16
CA THR A 171 -4.36 3.66 -17.86
C THR A 171 -4.74 4.64 -16.73
N VAL A 172 -4.85 4.14 -15.51
CA VAL A 172 -4.99 4.95 -14.29
C VAL A 172 -3.82 5.91 -14.05
N LYS A 173 -2.70 5.72 -14.76
CA LYS A 173 -1.53 6.61 -14.79
C LYS A 173 -1.64 7.70 -15.88
N ASN A 174 -2.78 7.79 -16.57
CA ASN A 174 -3.05 8.70 -17.69
C ASN A 174 -2.12 8.48 -18.91
N THR A 175 -1.66 7.25 -19.12
CA THR A 175 -0.90 6.87 -20.33
C THR A 175 -1.81 6.12 -21.30
N PRO A 176 -1.63 6.27 -22.63
CA PRO A 176 -2.34 5.43 -23.58
C PRO A 176 -1.99 3.95 -23.39
N GLN A 177 -3.00 3.09 -23.36
CA GLN A 177 -2.79 1.65 -23.27
C GLN A 177 -2.66 1.04 -24.67
N THR A 178 -1.60 0.26 -24.89
CA THR A 178 -1.36 -0.41 -26.20
C THR A 178 -1.66 -1.90 -26.17
N PHE A 179 -1.56 -2.53 -25.00
CA PHE A 179 -1.91 -3.93 -24.84
C PHE A 179 -3.40 -4.05 -24.49
N LEU A 180 -4.22 -4.37 -25.49
CA LEU A 180 -5.67 -4.46 -25.38
C LEU A 180 -6.19 -5.78 -25.99
N PRO A 181 -5.96 -6.94 -25.32
CA PRO A 181 -6.43 -8.24 -25.78
C PRO A 181 -7.94 -8.39 -25.52
N TRP A 182 -8.76 -7.66 -26.27
CA TRP A 182 -10.22 -7.73 -26.18
C TRP A 182 -10.75 -9.14 -26.41
N ASP A 183 -11.82 -9.46 -25.69
CA ASP A 183 -12.62 -10.65 -25.96
C ASP A 183 -13.32 -10.51 -27.33
N THR A 184 -13.79 -11.63 -27.88
CA THR A 184 -14.45 -11.62 -29.19
C THR A 184 -15.71 -10.76 -29.13
N GLY A 185 -15.74 -9.71 -29.94
CA GLY A 185 -16.84 -8.74 -29.98
C GLY A 185 -16.60 -7.48 -29.17
N GLN A 186 -15.51 -7.39 -28.39
CA GLN A 186 -15.19 -6.24 -27.55
C GLN A 186 -14.13 -5.29 -28.16
N PRO A 187 -14.12 -4.01 -27.77
CA PRO A 187 -15.14 -3.33 -26.96
C PRO A 187 -16.42 -3.11 -27.76
N ASP A 188 -17.58 -3.35 -27.14
CA ASP A 188 -18.90 -3.34 -27.79
C ASP A 188 -19.73 -2.09 -27.46
N ASP A 189 -19.33 -1.30 -26.45
CA ASP A 189 -20.10 -0.17 -25.93
C ASP A 189 -21.61 -0.55 -25.85
N ALA A 190 -21.89 -1.75 -25.33
CA ALA A 190 -23.22 -2.34 -25.33
C ALA A 190 -24.25 -1.53 -24.52
N GLY A 191 -23.82 -0.50 -23.79
CA GLY A 191 -24.68 0.60 -23.38
C GLY A 191 -23.93 1.83 -22.89
N PRO A 192 -24.64 2.97 -22.72
CA PRO A 192 -24.01 4.22 -22.30
C PRO A 192 -23.27 4.09 -20.95
N GLY A 193 -21.98 4.40 -20.95
CA GLY A 193 -21.13 4.43 -19.75
C GLY A 193 -20.38 3.12 -19.46
N GLU A 194 -20.07 2.32 -20.50
CA GLU A 194 -19.21 1.12 -20.42
C GLU A 194 -17.71 1.44 -20.48
N ASP A 195 -17.33 2.54 -19.86
CA ASP A 195 -16.00 3.13 -20.06
C ASP A 195 -14.87 2.47 -19.22
N CYS A 196 -15.15 1.38 -18.51
CA CYS A 196 -14.25 0.76 -17.55
C CYS A 196 -13.89 -0.67 -17.95
N VAL A 197 -12.62 -1.04 -17.82
CA VAL A 197 -12.16 -2.35 -18.31
C VAL A 197 -12.02 -3.37 -17.18
N ALA A 198 -12.56 -4.56 -17.42
CA ALA A 198 -12.39 -5.75 -16.59
C ALA A 198 -11.67 -6.87 -17.36
N ILE A 199 -10.98 -7.73 -16.63
CA ILE A 199 -10.47 -9.00 -17.16
C ILE A 199 -11.58 -10.04 -17.06
N GLN A 200 -11.89 -10.73 -18.16
CA GLN A 200 -12.57 -12.01 -18.17
C GLN A 200 -11.55 -13.12 -17.91
N THR A 201 -11.48 -13.61 -16.67
CA THR A 201 -10.36 -14.45 -16.20
C THR A 201 -10.27 -15.79 -16.91
N SER A 202 -11.40 -16.40 -17.26
CA SER A 202 -11.45 -17.69 -17.96
C SER A 202 -10.85 -17.65 -19.36
N ALA A 203 -10.83 -16.47 -20.00
CA ALA A 203 -10.33 -16.28 -21.35
C ALA A 203 -9.00 -15.50 -21.38
N SER A 204 -8.60 -14.90 -20.25
CA SER A 204 -7.53 -13.90 -20.20
C SER A 204 -7.71 -12.82 -21.28
N LYS A 205 -8.91 -12.23 -21.30
CA LYS A 205 -9.32 -11.22 -22.27
C LYS A 205 -9.94 -10.01 -21.56
N PHE A 206 -9.94 -8.87 -22.24
CA PHE A 206 -10.58 -7.65 -21.73
C PHE A 206 -12.04 -7.59 -22.15
N ARG A 207 -12.86 -7.02 -21.26
CA ARG A 207 -14.22 -6.55 -21.52
C ARG A 207 -14.34 -5.13 -21.01
N ASP A 208 -14.88 -4.25 -21.84
CA ASP A 208 -15.47 -3.00 -21.42
C ASP A 208 -16.78 -3.31 -20.68
N GLU A 209 -17.00 -2.58 -19.60
CA GLU A 209 -18.03 -2.87 -18.61
C GLU A 209 -18.49 -1.56 -17.99
N ARG A 210 -19.74 -1.54 -17.53
CA ARG A 210 -20.29 -0.36 -16.85
C ARG A 210 -19.50 -0.11 -15.59
N CYS A 211 -18.90 1.08 -15.46
CA CYS A 211 -18.08 1.42 -14.29
C CYS A 211 -18.81 1.21 -12.95
N GLY A 212 -20.14 1.31 -12.92
CA GLY A 212 -20.99 1.08 -11.75
C GLY A 212 -21.16 -0.40 -11.36
N ASN A 213 -20.74 -1.36 -12.19
CA ASN A 213 -20.77 -2.77 -11.87
C ASN A 213 -19.89 -3.08 -10.66
N LYS A 214 -20.31 -4.02 -9.83
CA LYS A 214 -19.57 -4.39 -8.61
C LYS A 214 -18.71 -5.61 -8.86
N LEU A 215 -17.42 -5.39 -9.11
CA LEU A 215 -16.45 -6.46 -9.32
C LEU A 215 -15.32 -6.36 -8.30
N ARG A 216 -14.64 -7.50 -8.08
CA ARG A 216 -13.35 -7.53 -7.40
C ARG A 216 -12.30 -6.83 -8.25
N ALA A 217 -11.16 -6.51 -7.67
CA ALA A 217 -10.09 -5.81 -8.37
C ALA A 217 -8.74 -6.40 -8.00
N VAL A 218 -7.74 -6.19 -8.86
CA VAL A 218 -6.33 -6.42 -8.51
C VAL A 218 -5.64 -5.07 -8.50
N CYS A 219 -4.97 -4.75 -7.39
CA CYS A 219 -4.06 -3.63 -7.32
C CYS A 219 -2.66 -4.07 -7.72
N GLU A 220 -1.90 -3.15 -8.28
CA GLU A 220 -0.48 -3.24 -8.57
C GLU A 220 0.24 -2.16 -7.79
N CYS A 221 1.48 -2.42 -7.39
CA CYS A 221 2.32 -1.49 -6.66
C CYS A 221 3.76 -1.57 -7.17
N GLU A 222 4.33 -0.40 -7.45
CA GLU A 222 5.72 -0.23 -7.89
C GLU A 222 6.59 0.16 -6.67
N PRO A 223 7.49 -0.71 -6.20
CA PRO A 223 8.40 -0.41 -5.08
C PRO A 223 9.33 0.78 -5.33
#